data_AF-A0A060C6L4-F1
#
_entry.id   AF-A0A060C6L4-F1
#
_cell.length_a   1.000
_cell.length_b   1.000
_cell.length_c   1.000
_cell.angle_alpha   90.00
_cell.angle_beta   90.00
_cell.angle_gamma   90.00
#
_symmetry.space_group_name_H-M   'P 1'
#
loop_
_entity.id
_entity.type
_entity.pdbx_description
1 polymer ?
#
loop_
_entity_poly.entity_id
_entity_poly.type
_entity_poly.pdbx_seq_one_letter_code
_entity_poly.pdbx_strand_id
1 'polypeptide(L)'
;MPGLAHRAPGVVGAVFDSAGVTAELICDGLHIHPAVLRITFRQLGARRICVVSDSMRAAGLPDGNRKLGGRDRVCKNGQARLADGTL
;
A
#
# COMPACT_ATOMS: atom_id res chain seq x y z
N MET A 1 -8.03 -9.30 -0.45
CA MET A 1 -8.70 -8.65 -1.60
C MET A 1 -8.36 -9.42 -2.86
N PRO A 2 -9.33 -9.64 -3.78
CA PRO A 2 -9.02 -10.23 -5.07
C PRO A 2 -8.11 -9.30 -5.88
N GLY A 3 -7.14 -9.87 -6.59
CA GLY A 3 -6.28 -9.12 -7.52
C GLY A 3 -7.04 -8.69 -8.78
N LEU A 4 -6.36 -7.90 -9.62
CA LEU A 4 -6.88 -7.49 -10.93
C LEU A 4 -6.81 -8.66 -11.92
N ALA A 5 -7.96 -9.17 -12.35
CA ALA A 5 -8.06 -10.19 -13.40
C ALA A 5 -8.96 -9.71 -14.56
N HIS A 6 -8.65 -10.13 -15.79
CA HIS A 6 -9.33 -9.67 -17.01
C HIS A 6 -10.86 -9.86 -17.01
N ARG A 7 -11.38 -10.93 -16.40
CA ARG A 7 -12.83 -11.21 -16.26
C ARG A 7 -13.42 -10.87 -14.89
N ALA A 8 -12.59 -10.47 -13.95
CA ALA A 8 -12.98 -10.16 -12.57
C ALA A 8 -12.03 -9.08 -12.02
N PRO A 9 -12.22 -7.81 -12.45
CA PRO A 9 -11.21 -6.76 -12.23
C PRO A 9 -11.08 -6.29 -10.77
N GLY A 10 -12.07 -6.61 -9.93
CA GLY A 10 -12.08 -6.27 -8.51
C GLY A 10 -11.99 -4.76 -8.25
N VAL A 11 -11.57 -4.42 -7.03
CA VAL A 11 -11.49 -3.01 -6.58
C VAL A 11 -10.46 -2.23 -7.39
N VAL A 12 -9.33 -2.87 -7.75
CA VAL A 12 -8.25 -2.20 -8.52
C VAL A 12 -8.77 -1.74 -9.88
N GLY A 13 -9.44 -2.61 -10.63
CA GLY A 13 -9.98 -2.20 -11.92
C GLY A 13 -11.16 -1.24 -11.80
N ALA A 14 -12.00 -1.35 -10.76
CA ALA A 14 -13.05 -0.37 -10.51
C ALA A 14 -12.50 1.05 -10.27
N VAL A 15 -11.39 1.18 -9.53
CA VAL A 15 -10.69 2.45 -9.32
C VAL A 15 -10.13 2.99 -10.64
N PHE A 16 -9.55 2.13 -11.48
CA PHE A 16 -9.02 2.52 -12.79
C PHE A 16 -10.12 3.02 -13.75
N ASP A 17 -11.31 2.43 -13.69
CA ASP A 17 -12.43 2.75 -14.57
C ASP A 17 -13.29 3.93 -14.09
N SER A 18 -13.31 4.22 -12.78
CA SER A 18 -14.19 5.24 -12.20
C SER A 18 -13.54 6.62 -12.11
N ALA A 19 -13.84 7.53 -13.03
CA ALA A 19 -13.24 8.89 -13.09
C ALA A 19 -13.35 9.73 -11.80
N GLY A 20 -14.37 9.48 -10.97
CA GLY A 20 -14.62 10.21 -9.72
C GLY A 20 -13.82 9.71 -8.50
N VAL A 21 -12.97 8.69 -8.66
CA VAL A 21 -12.24 8.08 -7.53
C VAL A 21 -10.78 8.51 -7.53
N THR A 22 -10.29 8.94 -6.37
CA THR A 22 -8.87 9.17 -6.09
C THR A 22 -8.29 7.94 -5.38
N ALA A 23 -7.15 7.45 -5.86
CA ALA A 23 -6.43 6.34 -5.23
C ALA A 23 -5.35 6.85 -4.28
N GLU A 24 -5.26 6.25 -3.09
CA GLU A 24 -4.09 6.40 -2.22
C GLU A 24 -2.99 5.44 -2.66
N LEU A 25 -1.74 5.90 -2.65
CA LEU A 25 -0.56 5.11 -3.02
C LEU A 25 0.55 5.22 -1.97
N ILE A 26 1.00 4.07 -1.48
CA ILE A 26 2.19 3.92 -0.63
C ILE A 26 3.40 3.69 -1.54
N CYS A 27 4.30 4.68 -1.61
CA CYS A 27 5.40 4.71 -2.57
C CYS A 27 6.76 4.29 -1.98
N ASP A 28 6.79 3.33 -1.06
CA ASP A 28 8.01 2.87 -0.38
C ASP A 28 8.78 1.77 -1.13
N GLY A 29 8.21 1.22 -2.21
CA GLY A 29 8.79 0.14 -3.00
C GLY A 29 8.70 -1.25 -2.35
N LEU A 30 8.10 -1.35 -1.16
CA LEU A 30 7.89 -2.60 -0.42
C LEU A 30 6.43 -3.04 -0.53
N HIS A 31 5.48 -2.12 -0.35
CA HIS A 31 4.05 -2.41 -0.49
C HIS A 31 3.66 -2.65 -1.95
N ILE A 32 4.26 -1.88 -2.86
CA ILE A 32 3.92 -1.89 -4.28
C ILE A 32 5.20 -1.95 -5.09
N HIS A 33 5.29 -2.93 -5.99
CA HIS A 33 6.42 -3.04 -6.91
C HIS A 33 6.56 -1.75 -7.76
N PRO A 34 7.76 -1.19 -7.96
CA PRO A 34 7.94 0.07 -8.68
C PRO A 34 7.32 0.11 -10.09
N ALA A 35 7.23 -1.03 -10.78
CA ALA A 35 6.53 -1.09 -12.06
C ALA A 35 5.02 -0.81 -11.94
N VAL A 36 4.37 -1.32 -10.89
CA VAL A 36 2.94 -1.13 -10.65
C VAL A 36 2.64 0.30 -10.23
N LEU A 37 3.53 0.95 -9.47
CA LEU A 37 3.44 2.39 -9.17
C LEU A 37 3.41 3.22 -10.45
N ARG A 38 4.35 2.98 -11.38
CA ARG A 38 4.39 3.70 -12.66
C ARG A 38 3.17 3.42 -13.54
N ILE A 39 2.68 2.18 -13.58
CA ILE A 39 1.46 1.82 -14.32
C ILE A 39 0.27 2.58 -13.75
N THR A 40 0.09 2.55 -12.43
CA THR A 40 -1.03 3.23 -11.75
C THR A 40 -0.98 4.74 -11.99
N PHE A 41 0.21 5.35 -11.90
CA PHE A 41 0.39 6.77 -12.16
C PHE A 41 0.04 7.16 -13.60
N ARG A 42 0.41 6.35 -14.58
CA ARG A 42 0.05 6.58 -16.00
C ARG A 42 -1.46 6.43 -16.23
N GLN A 43 -2.11 5.48 -15.55
CA GLN A 43 -3.53 5.21 -15.71
C GLN A 43 -4.43 6.28 -15.08
N LEU A 44 -4.12 6.71 -13.85
CA LEU A 44 -4.96 7.63 -13.09
C LEU A 44 -4.57 9.11 -13.29
N GLY A 45 -3.29 9.37 -13.54
CA GLY A 45 -2.73 10.71 -13.59
C GLY A 45 -2.59 11.37 -12.21
N ALA A 46 -1.82 12.47 -12.17
CA ALA A 46 -1.47 13.15 -10.93
C ALA A 46 -2.66 13.70 -10.13
N ARG A 47 -3.79 13.98 -10.78
CA ARG A 47 -4.99 14.54 -10.13
C ARG A 47 -5.83 13.52 -9.37
N ARG A 48 -5.69 12.24 -9.69
CA ARG A 48 -6.47 11.13 -9.11
C ARG A 48 -5.62 10.22 -8.23
N ILE A 49 -4.47 10.72 -7.78
CA ILE A 49 -3.55 10.02 -6.89
C ILE A 49 -3.26 10.90 -5.67
N CYS A 50 -3.37 10.29 -4.49
CA CYS A 50 -2.89 10.85 -3.23
C CYS A 50 -1.73 9.98 -2.73
N VAL A 51 -0.54 10.57 -2.56
CA VAL A 51 0.60 9.82 -1.99
C VAL A 51 0.45 9.81 -0.48
N VAL A 52 0.50 8.63 0.11
CA VAL A 52 0.40 8.42 1.56
C VAL A 52 1.58 7.59 2.05
N SER A 53 1.94 7.75 3.33
CA SER A 53 2.96 6.90 3.95
C SER A 53 2.38 5.59 4.48
N ASP A 54 1.09 5.59 4.85
CA ASP A 54 0.47 4.57 5.71
C ASP A 54 1.35 4.18 6.92
N SER A 55 2.06 5.17 7.46
CA SER A 55 3.02 4.93 8.53
C SER A 55 2.32 4.71 9.86
N MET A 56 2.83 3.76 10.64
CA MET A 56 2.40 3.53 12.03
C MET A 56 3.40 4.10 13.05
N ARG A 57 3.09 3.97 14.34
CA ARG A 57 3.89 4.48 15.48
C ARG A 57 5.39 4.12 15.50
N ALA A 58 5.80 3.16 14.68
CA ALA A 58 7.19 2.74 14.57
C ALA A 58 8.02 3.63 13.63
N ALA A 59 7.37 4.48 12.82
CA ALA A 59 8.07 5.34 11.88
C ALA A 59 9.07 6.27 12.59
N GLY A 60 10.30 6.28 12.10
CA GLY A 60 11.39 7.06 12.68
C GLY A 60 11.98 6.51 13.99
N LEU A 61 11.51 5.35 14.48
CA LEU A 61 12.07 4.70 15.66
C LEU A 61 13.06 3.59 15.28
N PRO A 62 14.01 3.24 16.16
CA PRO A 62 14.85 2.05 15.99
C PRO A 62 14.01 0.77 15.91
N ASP A 63 14.60 -0.25 15.27
CA ASP A 63 14.04 -1.59 15.17
C ASP A 63 13.59 -2.15 16.53
N GLY A 64 12.51 -2.93 16.51
CA GLY A 64 11.98 -3.59 17.69
C GLY A 64 10.48 -3.86 17.64
N ASN A 65 9.97 -4.44 18.72
CA ASN A 65 8.56 -4.80 18.83
C ASN A 65 7.70 -3.57 19.09
N ARG A 66 6.59 -3.45 18.37
CA ARG A 66 5.62 -2.35 18.50
C ARG A 66 4.20 -2.91 18.38
N LYS A 67 3.25 -2.31 19.08
CA LYS A 67 1.83 -2.68 18.96
C LYS A 67 1.11 -1.77 17.96
N LEU A 68 0.27 -2.35 17.11
CA LEU A 68 -0.70 -1.61 16.29
C LEU A 68 -2.05 -2.34 16.36
N GLY A 69 -3.12 -1.62 16.71
CA GLY A 69 -4.46 -2.22 16.83
C GLY A 69 -4.53 -3.39 17.82
N GLY A 70 -3.74 -3.34 18.90
CA GLY A 70 -3.64 -4.42 19.91
C GLY A 70 -2.78 -5.61 19.52
N ARG A 71 -2.30 -5.70 18.27
CA ARG A 71 -1.45 -6.79 17.78
C ARG A 71 0.02 -6.43 17.83
N ASP A 72 0.87 -7.40 18.17
CA ASP A 72 2.31 -7.25 18.13
C ASP A 72 2.82 -7.30 16.69
N ARG A 73 3.70 -6.34 16.37
CA ARG A 73 4.40 -6.24 15.10
C ARG A 73 5.90 -6.15 15.38
N VAL A 74 6.67 -6.82 14.55
CA VAL A 74 8.14 -6.73 14.55
C VAL A 74 8.53 -5.71 13.49
N CYS A 75 9.15 -4.61 13.93
CA CYS A 75 9.73 -3.61 13.02
C CYS A 75 11.20 -3.92 12.84
N LYS A 76 11.59 -4.28 11.62
CA LYS A 76 12.98 -4.58 11.27
C LYS A 76 13.27 -4.17 9.84
N ASN A 77 14.42 -3.53 9.61
CA ASN A 77 14.87 -3.15 8.25
C ASN A 77 13.81 -2.35 7.46
N GLY A 78 13.16 -1.38 8.12
CA GLY A 78 12.12 -0.55 7.48
C GLY A 78 10.79 -1.25 7.20
N GLN A 79 10.60 -2.49 7.66
CA GLN A 79 9.36 -3.26 7.48
C GLN A 79 8.70 -3.51 8.82
N ALA A 80 7.39 -3.28 8.91
CA ALA A 80 6.59 -3.68 10.06
C ALA A 80 5.79 -4.93 9.67
N ARG A 81 6.10 -6.07 10.26
CA ARG A 81 5.40 -7.32 9.96
C ARG A 81 4.66 -7.88 11.16
N LEU A 82 3.51 -8.50 10.92
CA LEU A 82 2.86 -9.39 11.87
C LEU A 82 3.67 -10.68 12.02
N ALA A 83 3.36 -11.47 13.05
CA ALA A 83 4.02 -12.75 13.30
C ALA A 83 3.87 -13.76 12.14
N ASP A 84 2.81 -13.62 11.33
CA ASP A 84 2.57 -14.43 10.12
C ASP A 84 3.29 -13.90 8.87
N GLY A 85 4.06 -12.83 8.99
CA GLY A 85 4.81 -12.23 7.90
C GLY A 85 4.03 -11.20 7.07
N THR A 86 2.74 -10.97 7.36
CA THR A 86 1.95 -9.91 6.72
C THR A 86 2.57 -8.55 6.99
N LEU A 87 2.73 -7.73 5.94
CA LEU A 87 3.16 -6.33 6.02
C LEU A 87 1.98 -5.47 6.50
#